data_AF-A0A4Q3A033-F1
#
_entry.id   AF-A0A4Q3A033-F1
#
_cell.length_a   1.000
_cell.length_b   1.000
_cell.length_c   1.000
_cell.angle_alpha   90.00
_cell.angle_beta   90.00
_cell.angle_gamma   90.00
#
_symmetry.space_group_name_H-M   'P 1'
#
loop_
_entity.id
_entity.type
_entity.pdbx_description
1 polymer ?
#
loop_
_entity_poly.entity_id
_entity_poly.type
_entity_poly.pdbx_seq_one_letter_code
_entity_poly.pdbx_strand_id
1 'polypeptide(L)'
;MHQTFPSRSGVVLVLVCLTGIVGCDGPNEKAGRDADRVEAQAAGRNVSGEGPNERLGEAQDRVERADARATDAAADALEEKGDRMRAQADLAADRLDEQARSLRAGATKTIR
;
A
#
# COMPACT_ATOMS: atom_id res chain seq x y z
N MET A 1 -32.19 -10.63 40.25
CA MET A 1 -31.34 -9.42 40.23
C MET A 1 -30.05 -9.77 39.51
N HIS A 2 -29.93 -9.37 38.24
CA HIS A 2 -28.74 -9.62 37.41
C HIS A 2 -27.66 -8.59 37.73
N GLN A 3 -26.50 -9.05 38.17
CA GLN A 3 -25.29 -8.22 38.18
C GLN A 3 -24.35 -8.74 37.09
N THR A 4 -24.34 -8.00 35.98
CA THR A 4 -23.45 -8.21 34.84
C THR A 4 -22.06 -7.66 35.19
N PHE A 5 -21.07 -8.54 35.29
CA PHE A 5 -19.66 -8.16 35.35
C PHE A 5 -19.20 -7.68 33.96
N PRO A 6 -18.76 -6.42 33.78
CA PRO A 6 -18.13 -6.03 32.53
C PRO A 6 -16.73 -6.64 32.42
N SER A 7 -16.55 -7.35 31.31
CA SER A 7 -15.34 -7.96 30.80
C SER A 7 -14.12 -7.03 30.92
N ARG A 8 -13.20 -7.37 31.83
CA ARG A 8 -11.91 -6.70 32.02
C ARG A 8 -10.93 -6.92 30.85
N SER A 9 -11.27 -7.78 29.89
CA SER A 9 -10.40 -8.09 28.73
C SER A 9 -10.52 -7.09 27.58
N GLY A 10 -11.60 -6.30 27.51
CA GLY A 10 -11.77 -5.32 26.42
C GLY A 10 -10.94 -4.04 26.58
N VAL A 11 -10.65 -3.65 27.83
CA VAL A 11 -9.97 -2.37 28.13
C VAL A 11 -8.48 -2.42 27.74
N VAL A 12 -7.84 -3.59 27.83
CA VAL A 12 -6.41 -3.73 27.51
C VAL A 12 -6.15 -3.67 26.00
N LEU A 13 -7.06 -4.18 25.17
CA LEU A 13 -6.91 -4.16 23.71
C LEU A 13 -7.04 -2.74 23.13
N VAL A 14 -7.93 -1.92 23.69
CA VAL A 14 -8.14 -0.53 23.25
C VAL A 14 -6.96 0.37 23.58
N LEU A 15 -6.26 0.11 24.69
CA LEU A 15 -5.13 0.93 25.12
C LEU A 15 -3.89 0.79 24.21
N VAL A 16 -3.68 -0.38 23.59
CA VAL A 16 -2.56 -0.65 22.67
C VAL A 16 -2.76 -0.01 21.29
N CYS A 17 -4.01 0.15 20.83
CA CYS A 17 -4.31 0.84 19.57
C CYS A 17 -4.15 2.37 19.68
N LEU A 18 -4.33 2.95 20.87
CA LEU A 18 -4.25 4.39 21.08
C LEU A 18 -2.81 4.93 21.17
N THR A 19 -1.81 4.08 21.43
CA THR A 19 -0.39 4.52 21.47
C THR A 19 0.27 4.59 20.10
N GLY A 20 -0.40 4.17 19.02
CA GLY A 20 0.13 4.17 17.65
C GLY A 20 -0.06 5.48 16.86
N ILE A 21 -0.69 6.51 17.44
CA ILE A 21 -1.07 7.76 16.74
C ILE A 21 -0.22 8.96 17.17
N VAL A 22 0.90 8.74 17.88
CA VAL A 22 1.87 9.81 18.13
C VAL A 22 2.82 9.87 16.93
N GLY A 23 2.40 10.61 15.90
CA GLY A 23 3.20 11.02 14.74
C GLY A 23 3.64 9.88 13.84
N CYS A 24 2.94 9.65 12.72
CA CYS A 24 3.55 8.96 11.58
C CYS A 24 4.56 9.90 10.92
N ASP A 25 5.60 10.27 11.66
CA ASP A 25 6.71 11.06 11.14
C ASP A 25 7.42 10.23 10.07
N GLY A 26 7.70 10.84 8.92
CA GLY A 26 8.48 10.17 7.89
C GLY A 26 9.95 10.02 8.30
N PRO A 27 10.72 9.16 7.61
CA PRO A 27 12.12 8.91 7.94
C PRO A 27 12.98 10.18 7.89
N ASN A 28 12.74 11.08 6.92
CA ASN A 28 13.50 12.32 6.81
C ASN A 28 13.07 13.35 7.86
N GLU A 29 11.77 13.45 8.15
CA GLU A 29 11.21 14.26 9.22
C GLU A 29 11.83 13.91 10.57
N LYS A 30 11.91 12.61 10.89
CA LYS A 30 12.54 12.13 12.11
C LYS A 30 14.03 12.46 12.17
N ALA A 31 14.76 12.25 11.06
CA ALA A 31 16.18 12.62 10.99
C ALA A 31 16.39 14.13 11.19
N GLY A 32 15.50 14.95 10.63
CA GLY A 32 15.50 16.39 10.81
C GLY A 32 15.22 16.81 12.26
N ARG A 33 14.21 16.20 12.89
CA ARG A 33 13.88 16.40 14.31
C ARG A 33 15.06 16.07 15.23
N ASP A 34 15.77 14.98 14.95
CA ASP A 34 16.96 14.59 15.72
C ASP A 34 18.12 15.57 15.51
N ALA A 35 18.34 16.06 14.29
CA ALA A 35 19.33 17.10 14.00
C ALA A 35 19.03 18.41 14.73
N ASP A 36 17.78 18.88 14.69
CA ASP A 36 17.32 20.07 15.40
C ASP A 36 17.50 19.92 16.92
N ARG A 37 17.25 18.72 17.45
CA ARG A 37 17.46 18.42 18.87
C ARG A 37 18.94 18.47 19.27
N VAL A 38 19.81 17.91 18.45
CA VAL A 38 21.27 17.95 18.70
C VAL A 38 21.78 19.39 18.65
N GLU A 39 21.34 20.18 17.67
CA GLU A 39 21.74 21.59 17.55
C GLU A 39 21.25 22.43 18.74
N ALA A 40 19.99 22.27 19.14
CA ALA A 40 19.44 22.97 20.30
C ALA A 40 20.17 22.61 21.59
N GLN A 41 20.46 21.31 21.80
CA GLN A 41 21.23 20.84 22.95
C GLN A 41 22.64 21.43 22.97
N ALA A 42 23.32 21.47 21.82
CA ALA A 42 24.64 22.08 21.69
C ALA A 42 24.61 23.60 21.96
N ALA A 43 23.52 24.27 21.61
CA ALA A 43 23.28 25.69 21.88
C ALA A 43 22.79 25.98 23.31
N GLY A 44 22.59 24.97 24.16
CA GLY A 44 22.01 25.11 25.50
C GLY A 44 20.56 25.61 25.48
N ARG A 45 19.85 25.40 24.36
CA ARG A 45 18.46 25.79 24.16
C ARG A 45 17.56 24.57 24.25
N ASN A 46 16.33 24.77 24.71
CA ASN A 46 15.30 23.76 24.58
C ASN A 46 14.70 23.84 23.18
N VAL A 47 14.41 22.67 22.58
CA VAL A 47 13.58 22.61 21.37
C VAL A 47 12.13 22.87 21.80
N SER A 48 11.52 23.94 21.32
CA SER A 48 10.09 24.18 21.48
C SER A 48 9.45 24.31 20.11
N GLY A 49 8.65 23.30 19.73
CA GLY A 49 7.99 23.24 18.42
C GLY A 49 8.81 22.52 17.35
N GLU A 50 8.26 22.50 16.13
CA GLU A 50 8.87 21.94 14.92
C GLU A 50 10.12 22.73 14.53
N GLY A 51 11.23 22.02 14.35
CA GLY A 51 12.49 22.62 13.92
C GLY A 51 12.58 22.77 12.39
N PRO A 52 13.53 23.58 11.90
CA PRO A 52 13.71 23.81 10.47
C PRO A 52 14.11 22.54 9.71
N ASN A 53 14.95 21.68 10.29
CA ASN A 53 15.36 20.44 9.63
C ASN A 53 14.21 19.42 9.62
N GLU A 54 13.42 19.35 10.70
CA GLU A 54 12.19 18.55 10.77
C GLU A 54 11.22 18.90 9.62
N ARG A 55 10.91 20.19 9.44
CA ARG A 55 10.01 20.66 8.37
C ARG A 55 10.55 20.37 6.97
N LEU A 56 11.86 20.45 6.79
CA LEU A 56 12.52 20.10 5.53
C LEU A 56 12.43 18.59 5.28
N GLY A 57 12.61 17.77 6.32
CA GLY A 57 12.43 16.33 6.28
C GLY A 57 11.00 15.94 5.91
N GLU A 58 10.00 16.55 6.56
CA GLU A 58 8.58 16.31 6.26
C GLU A 58 8.25 16.66 4.80
N ALA A 59 8.81 17.76 4.27
CA ALA A 59 8.63 18.13 2.88
C ALA A 59 9.22 17.09 1.90
N GLN A 60 10.41 16.55 2.20
CA GLN A 60 11.01 15.47 1.42
C GLN A 60 10.15 14.21 1.49
N ASP A 61 9.70 13.82 2.68
CA ASP A 61 8.85 12.65 2.88
C ASP A 61 7.50 12.78 2.13
N ARG A 62 6.96 13.99 1.99
CA ARG A 62 5.74 14.22 1.20
C ARG A 62 5.98 14.01 -0.30
N VAL A 63 7.12 14.47 -0.81
CA VAL A 63 7.49 14.28 -2.22
C VAL A 63 7.72 12.80 -2.50
N GLU A 64 8.52 12.11 -1.68
CA GLU A 64 8.79 10.68 -1.83
C GLU A 64 7.49 9.85 -1.80
N ARG A 65 6.57 10.16 -0.87
CA ARG A 65 5.26 9.52 -0.82
C ARG A 65 4.41 9.78 -2.07
N ALA A 66 4.48 10.98 -2.63
CA ALA A 66 3.76 11.31 -3.86
C ALA A 66 4.31 10.53 -5.05
N ASP A 67 5.64 10.45 -5.18
CA ASP A 67 6.32 9.70 -6.23
C ASP A 67 6.07 8.19 -6.13
N ALA A 68 6.10 7.65 -4.91
CA ALA A 68 5.75 6.26 -4.66
C ALA A 68 4.31 5.95 -5.08
N ARG A 69 3.34 6.79 -4.66
CA ARG A 69 1.94 6.63 -5.06
C ARG A 69 1.73 6.72 -6.58
N ALA A 70 2.45 7.62 -7.26
CA ALA A 70 2.38 7.72 -8.71
C ALA A 70 2.94 6.47 -9.39
N THR A 71 4.02 5.91 -8.85
CA THR A 71 4.64 4.67 -9.33
C THR A 71 3.72 3.47 -9.13
N ASP A 72 3.13 3.33 -7.93
CA ASP A 72 2.18 2.26 -7.61
C ASP A 72 0.95 2.34 -8.54
N ALA A 73 0.39 3.53 -8.74
CA ALA A 73 -0.73 3.72 -9.66
C ALA A 73 -0.38 3.35 -11.12
N ALA A 74 0.86 3.63 -11.55
CA ALA A 74 1.34 3.22 -12.86
C ALA A 74 1.52 1.70 -12.96
N ALA A 75 2.00 1.05 -11.89
CA ALA A 75 2.13 -0.40 -11.80
C ALA A 75 0.76 -1.08 -11.87
N ASP A 76 -0.22 -0.64 -11.08
CA ASP A 76 -1.60 -1.16 -11.09
C ASP A 76 -2.23 -1.05 -12.49
N ALA A 77 -2.02 0.09 -13.17
CA ALA A 77 -2.52 0.29 -14.52
C ALA A 77 -1.87 -0.63 -15.57
N LEU A 78 -0.60 -1.02 -15.36
CA LEU A 78 0.10 -1.98 -16.21
C LEU A 78 -0.35 -3.42 -15.92
N GLU A 79 -0.56 -3.76 -14.64
CA GLU A 79 -1.11 -5.05 -14.22
C GLU A 79 -2.50 -5.27 -14.84
N GLU A 80 -3.39 -4.28 -14.73
CA GLU A 80 -4.74 -4.37 -15.32
C GLU A 80 -4.69 -4.54 -16.84
N LYS A 81 -3.77 -3.86 -17.53
CA LYS A 81 -3.56 -4.06 -18.98
C LYS A 81 -3.09 -5.48 -19.28
N GLY A 82 -2.18 -6.01 -18.48
CA GLY A 82 -1.68 -7.39 -18.60
C GLY A 82 -2.80 -8.41 -18.44
N ASP A 83 -3.65 -8.25 -17.41
CA ASP A 83 -4.77 -9.14 -17.15
C ASP A 83 -5.81 -9.12 -18.27
N ARG A 84 -6.11 -7.92 -18.81
CA ARG A 84 -7.00 -7.80 -19.97
C ARG A 84 -6.41 -8.50 -21.21
N MET A 85 -5.11 -8.39 -21.45
CA MET A 85 -4.45 -9.09 -22.56
C MET A 85 -4.48 -10.61 -22.37
N ARG A 86 -4.23 -11.09 -21.14
CA ARG A 86 -4.32 -12.52 -20.82
C ARG A 86 -5.73 -13.05 -21.06
N ALA A 87 -6.76 -12.37 -20.54
CA ALA A 87 -8.15 -12.76 -20.75
C ALA A 87 -8.54 -12.79 -22.25
N GLN A 88 -8.06 -11.83 -23.04
CA GLN A 88 -8.28 -11.83 -24.50
C GLN A 88 -7.60 -13.00 -25.18
N ALA A 89 -6.37 -13.33 -24.78
CA ALA A 89 -5.62 -14.45 -25.32
C ALA A 89 -6.30 -15.79 -24.99
N ASP A 90 -6.80 -15.95 -23.76
CA ASP A 90 -7.52 -17.15 -23.33
C ASP A 90 -8.80 -17.34 -24.14
N LEU A 91 -9.59 -16.28 -24.32
CA LEU A 91 -10.78 -16.31 -25.18
C LEU A 91 -10.45 -16.65 -26.64
N ALA A 92 -9.33 -16.15 -27.16
CA ALA A 92 -8.89 -16.48 -28.51
C ALA A 92 -8.46 -17.95 -28.62
N ALA A 93 -7.77 -18.47 -27.61
CA ALA A 93 -7.36 -19.87 -27.53
C ALA A 93 -8.58 -20.80 -27.48
N ASP A 94 -9.57 -20.50 -26.64
CA ASP A 94 -10.81 -21.27 -26.54
C ASP A 94 -11.56 -21.33 -27.88
N ARG A 95 -11.65 -20.19 -28.59
CA ARG A 95 -12.27 -20.14 -29.92
C ARG A 95 -11.51 -20.97 -30.95
N LEU A 96 -10.19 -21.01 -30.88
CA LEU A 96 -9.37 -21.82 -31.78
C LEU A 96 -9.52 -23.31 -31.46
N ASP A 97 -9.61 -23.69 -30.19
CA ASP A 97 -9.85 -25.09 -29.80
C ASP A 97 -11.24 -25.56 -30.26
N GLU A 98 -12.27 -24.72 -30.09
CA GLU A 98 -13.63 -25.02 -30.57
C GLU A 98 -13.67 -25.19 -32.10
N GLN A 99 -12.99 -24.30 -32.84
CA GLN A 99 -12.84 -24.43 -34.30
C GLN A 99 -12.13 -25.74 -34.68
N ALA A 100 -11.04 -26.09 -34.01
CA ALA A 100 -10.31 -27.33 -34.27
C ALA A 100 -11.17 -28.58 -34.00
N ARG A 101 -11.96 -28.57 -32.91
CA ARG A 101 -12.91 -29.65 -32.59
C ARG A 101 -13.98 -29.79 -33.65
N SER A 102 -14.58 -28.69 -34.11
CA SER A 102 -15.62 -28.72 -35.15
C SER A 102 -15.08 -29.26 -36.48
N LEU A 103 -13.87 -28.88 -36.88
CA LEU A 103 -13.20 -29.39 -38.08
C LEU A 103 -12.94 -30.90 -37.99
N ARG A 104 -12.45 -31.40 -36.85
CA ARG A 104 -12.23 -32.83 -36.62
C ARG A 104 -13.53 -33.63 -36.66
N ALA A 105 -14.58 -33.13 -36.01
CA ALA A 105 -15.90 -33.77 -36.00
C ALA A 105 -16.49 -33.84 -37.42
N GLY A 106 -16.38 -32.74 -38.18
CA GLY A 106 -16.78 -32.69 -39.59
C GLY A 106 -16.04 -33.70 -40.45
N ALA A 107 -14.70 -33.75 -40.36
CA ALA A 107 -13.87 -34.69 -41.10
C ALA A 107 -14.19 -36.17 -40.78
N THR A 108 -14.49 -36.48 -39.52
CA THR A 108 -14.86 -37.84 -39.11
C THR A 108 -16.21 -38.27 -39.71
N LYS A 109 -17.14 -37.32 -39.91
CA LYS A 109 -18.46 -37.57 -40.49
C LYS A 109 -18.40 -37.84 -41.99
N THR A 110 -17.46 -37.26 -42.73
CA THR A 110 -17.32 -37.44 -44.19
C THR A 110 -16.59 -38.71 -44.60
N ILE A 111 -15.83 -39.35 -43.70
CA ILE A 111 -15.02 -40.55 -43.97
C ILE A 111 -15.81 -41.86 -43.73
N ARG A 112 -17.03 -41.79 -43.16
CA ARG A 112 -17.89 -42.94 -42.86
C ARG A 112 -18.98 -43.13 -43.91
#